data_AF-A0A9D8J1X9-F1
#
_entry.id   AF-A0A9D8J1X9-F1
#
_cell.length_a   1.000
_cell.length_b   1.000
_cell.length_c   1.000
_cell.angle_alpha   90.00
_cell.angle_beta   90.00
_cell.angle_gamma   90.00
#
_symmetry.space_group_name_H-M   'P 1'
#
loop_
_entity.id
_entity.type
_entity.pdbx_description
1 polymer ?
#
loop_
_entity_poly.entity_id
_entity_poly.type
_entity_poly.pdbx_seq_one_letter_code
_entity_poly.pdbx_strand_id
1 'polypeptide(L)'
;MATTIPEPAPHEPRGPGETPHEAKPERLRREDPKRSSPIRNATTYFRDSHSWDEGAPDPDPRGDTKVPLSETLDDVITHGVHLGYKVIEEHILKGQRAARQLRQSGPEAEAERSELDAFVDQAQRLYQDLGTLCFDAIETLVRSPVLLRGLTRIIQPGAPLQGADPPDTARDAAAGSTTRLAIEIVSRHRTRVDLRLDAGTHLRALRVHALHAPDPNAPPLTAITFRPDRGTALLAVSVPDPQPAGLYSGVVVDAESNEPVGTLTLLIAGSAEP
;
A
#
# COMPACT_ATOMS: atom_id res chain seq x y z
N MET A 1 99.74 -28.26 25.26
CA MET A 1 98.99 -27.07 24.82
C MET A 1 97.84 -27.57 23.96
N ALA A 2 96.66 -27.74 24.58
CA ALA A 2 95.48 -28.24 23.90
C ALA A 2 94.49 -27.08 23.72
N THR A 3 94.23 -26.76 22.46
CA THR A 3 93.38 -25.66 22.01
C THR A 3 91.92 -26.06 22.19
N THR A 4 91.22 -25.40 23.11
CA THR A 4 89.78 -25.54 23.35
C THR A 4 89.01 -24.86 22.22
N ILE A 5 88.25 -25.64 21.45
CA ILE A 5 87.34 -25.17 20.40
C ILE A 5 85.99 -24.83 21.07
N PRO A 6 85.44 -23.61 20.90
CA PRO A 6 84.19 -23.23 21.55
C PRO A 6 82.97 -23.89 20.89
N GLU A 7 82.10 -24.41 21.75
CA GLU A 7 80.84 -25.08 21.47
C GLU A 7 79.79 -24.10 20.91
N PRO A 8 79.14 -24.40 19.76
CA PRO A 8 78.14 -23.52 19.16
C PRO A 8 76.81 -23.56 19.93
N ALA A 9 76.22 -22.37 20.12
CA ALA A 9 74.99 -22.16 20.87
C ALA A 9 73.78 -22.93 20.31
N PRO A 10 72.83 -23.36 21.17
CA PRO A 10 71.68 -24.16 20.77
C PRO A 10 70.68 -23.35 19.91
N HIS A 11 70.23 -23.99 18.84
CA HIS A 11 69.19 -23.50 17.94
C HIS A 11 67.83 -23.39 18.65
N GLU A 12 67.23 -22.19 18.61
CA GLU A 12 65.84 -21.97 19.01
C GLU A 12 64.86 -22.69 18.06
N PRO A 13 63.79 -23.32 18.58
CA PRO A 13 62.77 -23.95 17.76
C PRO A 13 61.91 -22.91 17.03
N ARG A 14 61.85 -23.01 15.69
CA ARG A 14 60.91 -22.29 14.83
C ARG A 14 59.46 -22.61 15.25
N GLY A 15 58.70 -21.58 15.60
CA GLY A 15 57.29 -21.68 15.95
C GLY A 15 56.40 -22.13 14.77
N PRO A 16 55.25 -22.76 15.05
CA PRO A 16 54.29 -23.18 14.04
C PRO A 16 53.44 -21.99 13.61
N GLY A 17 53.79 -21.37 12.50
CA GLY A 17 53.01 -20.25 11.95
C GLY A 17 53.19 -20.16 10.45
N GLU A 18 52.34 -20.87 9.71
CA GLU A 18 51.88 -20.48 8.37
C GLU A 18 50.83 -21.51 7.92
N THR A 19 49.57 -21.24 8.28
CA THR A 19 48.44 -21.84 7.59
C THR A 19 48.35 -21.24 6.19
N PRO A 20 48.23 -22.05 5.12
CA PRO A 20 48.12 -21.53 3.76
C PRO A 20 46.86 -20.67 3.66
N HIS A 21 47.04 -19.39 3.34
CA HIS A 21 45.95 -18.46 3.12
C HIS A 21 45.05 -18.96 1.98
N GLU A 22 43.91 -19.50 2.36
CA GLU A 22 42.80 -19.86 1.49
C GLU A 22 42.37 -18.63 0.69
N ALA A 23 42.72 -18.62 -0.60
CA ALA A 23 42.41 -17.54 -1.51
C ALA A 23 40.88 -17.44 -1.66
N LYS A 24 40.28 -16.45 -0.97
CA LYS A 24 38.85 -16.18 -1.04
C LYS A 24 38.48 -15.86 -2.49
N PRO A 25 37.48 -16.53 -3.08
CA PRO A 25 37.07 -16.28 -4.45
C PRO A 25 36.66 -14.82 -4.61
N GLU A 26 37.39 -14.12 -5.49
CA GLU A 26 37.17 -12.71 -5.77
C GLU A 26 35.77 -12.55 -6.36
N ARG A 27 34.91 -11.86 -5.62
CA ARG A 27 33.51 -11.65 -5.98
C ARG A 27 33.46 -10.90 -7.31
N LEU A 28 32.90 -11.54 -8.35
CA LEU A 28 32.59 -10.94 -9.65
C LEU A 28 31.87 -9.60 -9.43
N ARG A 29 32.61 -8.50 -9.62
CA ARG A 29 32.04 -7.15 -9.57
C ARG A 29 31.29 -6.93 -10.88
N ARG A 30 29.98 -6.73 -10.78
CA ARG A 30 29.19 -6.19 -11.90
C ARG A 30 29.61 -4.74 -12.12
N GLU A 31 29.73 -4.34 -13.38
CA GLU A 31 29.91 -2.92 -13.73
C GLU A 31 28.68 -2.14 -13.25
N ASP A 32 28.93 -1.04 -12.54
CA ASP A 32 27.86 -0.18 -12.05
C ASP A 32 27.13 0.43 -13.26
N PRO A 33 25.80 0.26 -13.36
CA PRO A 33 25.05 0.77 -14.48
C PRO A 33 25.21 2.29 -14.55
N LYS A 34 25.49 2.81 -15.76
CA LYS A 34 25.60 4.25 -16.00
C LYS A 34 24.35 4.95 -15.50
N ARG A 35 24.48 5.65 -14.37
CA ARG A 35 23.42 6.51 -13.84
C ARG A 35 23.31 7.73 -14.75
N SER A 36 22.33 7.72 -15.66
CA SER A 36 21.87 8.96 -16.27
C SER A 36 21.24 9.82 -15.17
N SER A 37 21.43 11.14 -15.28
CA SER A 37 20.95 12.12 -14.31
C SER A 37 19.45 11.96 -14.02
N PRO A 38 18.93 12.50 -12.89
CA PRO A 38 17.51 12.36 -12.54
C PRO A 38 16.64 12.80 -13.71
N ILE A 39 15.82 11.89 -14.23
CA ILE A 39 14.87 12.17 -15.32
C ILE A 39 13.79 13.09 -14.73
N ARG A 40 14.00 14.40 -14.82
CA ARG A 40 13.09 15.43 -14.29
C ARG A 40 12.01 15.83 -15.30
N ASN A 41 11.64 14.93 -16.20
CA ASN A 41 10.63 15.22 -17.21
C ASN A 41 9.40 14.32 -16.99
N ALA A 42 8.46 14.82 -16.19
CA ALA A 42 7.23 14.09 -15.83
C ALA A 42 6.32 13.85 -17.05
N THR A 43 6.42 14.68 -18.08
CA THR A 43 5.64 14.54 -19.33
C THR A 43 6.08 13.37 -20.21
N THR A 44 7.31 12.84 -20.03
CA THR A 44 7.74 11.63 -20.74
C THR A 44 7.24 10.33 -20.13
N TYR A 45 6.73 10.33 -18.90
CA TYR A 45 6.21 9.11 -18.25
C TYR A 45 4.87 8.64 -18.81
N PHE A 46 4.12 9.52 -19.48
CA PHE A 46 2.87 9.17 -20.15
C PHE A 46 3.05 8.87 -21.66
N ARG A 47 4.29 8.66 -22.13
CA ARG A 47 4.50 8.21 -23.51
C ARG A 47 4.07 6.74 -23.65
N ASP A 48 3.31 6.51 -24.72
CA ASP A 48 2.86 5.21 -25.18
C ASP A 48 4.02 4.21 -25.27
N SER A 49 3.80 2.99 -24.80
CA SER A 49 4.80 1.92 -24.69
C SER A 49 5.44 1.51 -26.02
N HIS A 50 4.86 1.95 -27.14
CA HIS A 50 5.39 1.78 -28.50
C HIS A 50 6.53 2.74 -28.87
N SER A 51 6.83 3.77 -28.06
CA SER A 51 7.93 4.71 -28.38
C SER A 51 9.34 4.20 -28.05
N TRP A 52 9.47 2.94 -27.63
CA TRP A 52 10.75 2.29 -27.31
C TRP A 52 11.32 1.47 -28.46
N ASP A 53 10.63 1.38 -29.60
CA ASP A 53 11.19 0.76 -30.81
C ASP A 53 12.34 1.63 -31.36
N GLU A 54 13.53 1.03 -31.48
CA GLU A 54 14.73 1.59 -32.13
C GLU A 54 14.42 1.87 -33.61
N GLY A 55 13.82 3.01 -33.89
CA GLY A 55 13.42 3.42 -35.25
C GLY A 55 12.30 4.44 -35.31
N ALA A 56 11.66 4.77 -34.18
CA ALA A 56 10.65 5.82 -34.14
C ALA A 56 11.29 7.19 -34.49
N PRO A 57 10.76 7.91 -35.51
CA PRO A 57 11.28 9.21 -35.88
C PRO A 57 11.12 10.21 -34.73
N ASP A 58 12.19 10.94 -34.44
CA ASP A 58 12.23 11.96 -33.38
C ASP A 58 11.18 13.04 -33.69
N PRO A 59 10.22 13.32 -32.79
CA PRO A 59 9.14 14.26 -33.09
C PRO A 59 9.71 15.67 -33.26
N ASP A 60 9.51 16.25 -34.45
CA ASP A 60 9.91 17.60 -34.79
C ASP A 60 9.25 18.61 -33.82
N PRO A 61 10.01 19.38 -33.02
CA PRO A 61 9.48 20.29 -32.01
C PRO A 61 8.74 21.51 -32.59
N ARG A 62 8.58 21.61 -33.91
CA ARG A 62 7.96 22.76 -34.61
C ARG A 62 6.62 22.46 -35.28
N GLY A 63 6.09 21.24 -35.15
CA GLY A 63 4.78 20.88 -35.70
C GLY A 63 3.62 21.36 -34.82
N ASP A 64 3.17 22.60 -35.00
CA ASP A 64 1.97 23.19 -34.36
C ASP A 64 0.68 22.65 -34.98
N THR A 65 0.55 21.33 -35.04
CA THR A 65 -0.62 20.63 -35.57
C THR A 65 -1.66 20.55 -34.46
N LYS A 66 -2.61 21.50 -34.47
CA LYS A 66 -3.80 21.50 -33.61
C LYS A 66 -4.70 20.31 -33.98
N VAL A 67 -4.37 19.12 -33.51
CA VAL A 67 -5.29 17.99 -33.52
C VAL A 67 -6.43 18.33 -32.55
N PRO A 68 -7.70 18.21 -32.96
CA PRO A 68 -8.83 18.52 -32.09
C PRO A 68 -8.79 17.62 -30.85
N LEU A 69 -8.71 18.26 -29.67
CA LEU A 69 -8.58 17.61 -28.35
C LEU A 69 -9.62 16.51 -28.06
N SER A 70 -10.77 16.55 -28.74
CA SER A 70 -11.82 15.54 -28.60
C SER A 70 -11.42 14.17 -29.17
N GLU A 71 -10.67 14.11 -30.27
CA GLU A 71 -10.23 12.82 -30.85
C GLU A 71 -9.16 12.16 -29.98
N THR A 72 -8.30 12.94 -29.33
CA THR A 72 -7.27 12.41 -28.41
C THR A 72 -7.83 11.86 -27.11
N LEU A 73 -8.97 12.36 -26.61
CA LEU A 73 -9.57 11.85 -25.37
C LEU A 73 -10.24 10.49 -25.57
N ASP A 74 -10.97 10.31 -26.67
CA ASP A 74 -11.57 9.02 -27.01
C ASP A 74 -10.51 7.95 -27.27
N ASP A 75 -9.37 8.32 -27.87
CA ASP A 75 -8.24 7.41 -28.09
C ASP A 75 -7.57 7.00 -26.76
N VAL A 76 -7.37 7.94 -25.83
CA VAL A 76 -6.82 7.65 -24.50
C VAL A 76 -7.74 6.73 -23.69
N ILE A 77 -9.06 6.95 -23.73
CA ILE A 77 -10.04 6.09 -23.04
C ILE A 77 -10.03 4.69 -23.65
N THR A 78 -10.03 4.60 -24.99
CA THR A 78 -10.00 3.32 -25.70
C THR A 78 -8.71 2.54 -25.39
N HIS A 79 -7.57 3.22 -25.38
CA HIS A 79 -6.28 2.64 -25.02
C HIS A 79 -6.25 2.17 -23.55
N GLY A 80 -6.79 2.95 -22.62
CA GLY A 80 -6.87 2.59 -21.20
C GLY A 80 -7.71 1.33 -20.95
N VAL A 81 -8.87 1.21 -21.62
CA VAL A 81 -9.72 0.02 -21.54
C VAL A 81 -9.00 -1.19 -22.14
N HIS A 82 -8.31 -1.03 -23.27
CA HIS A 82 -7.55 -2.11 -23.90
C HIS A 82 -6.40 -2.59 -23.00
N LEU A 83 -5.69 -1.67 -22.34
CA LEU A 83 -4.64 -2.00 -21.37
C LEU A 83 -5.21 -2.75 -20.16
N GLY A 84 -6.38 -2.34 -19.65
CA GLY A 84 -7.07 -3.04 -18.58
C GLY A 84 -7.40 -4.50 -18.93
N TYR A 85 -7.95 -4.74 -20.12
CA TYR A 85 -8.23 -6.10 -20.59
C TYR A 85 -6.96 -6.94 -20.76
N LYS A 86 -5.88 -6.34 -21.27
CA LYS A 86 -4.59 -7.03 -21.45
C LYS A 86 -3.99 -7.52 -20.14
N VAL A 87 -4.05 -6.69 -19.08
CA VAL A 87 -3.56 -7.08 -17.75
C VAL A 87 -4.37 -8.25 -17.18
N ILE A 88 -5.71 -8.20 -17.31
CA ILE A 88 -6.59 -9.27 -16.85
C ILE A 88 -6.27 -10.58 -17.59
N GLU A 89 -6.12 -10.52 -18.92
CA GLU A 89 -5.76 -11.69 -19.73
C GLU A 89 -4.41 -12.28 -19.32
N GLU A 90 -3.40 -11.44 -19.06
CA GLU A 90 -2.08 -11.89 -18.62
C GLU A 90 -2.15 -12.60 -17.25
N HIS A 91 -2.95 -12.08 -16.31
CA HIS A 91 -3.16 -12.72 -15.01
C HIS A 91 -3.93 -14.05 -15.13
N ILE A 92 -4.92 -14.14 -16.02
CA ILE A 92 -5.63 -15.41 -16.30
C ILE A 92 -4.65 -16.43 -16.87
N LEU A 93 -3.80 -16.04 -17.81
CA LEU A 93 -2.79 -16.93 -18.40
C LEU A 93 -1.75 -17.38 -17.37
N LYS A 94 -1.26 -16.47 -16.52
CA LYS A 94 -0.36 -16.80 -15.42
C LYS A 94 -1.01 -17.77 -14.42
N GLY A 95 -2.25 -17.53 -14.04
CA GLY A 95 -3.03 -18.41 -13.17
C GLY A 95 -3.25 -19.79 -13.77
N GLN A 96 -3.58 -19.86 -15.07
CA GLN A 96 -3.72 -21.14 -15.77
C GLN A 96 -2.39 -21.91 -15.84
N ARG A 97 -1.25 -21.24 -16.06
CA ARG A 97 0.06 -21.90 -16.03
C ARG A 97 0.40 -22.43 -14.64
N ALA A 98 0.19 -21.63 -13.60
CA ALA A 98 0.41 -22.05 -12.21
C ALA A 98 -0.49 -23.24 -11.82
N ALA A 99 -1.77 -23.19 -12.19
CA ALA A 99 -2.69 -24.30 -11.94
C ALA A 99 -2.34 -25.56 -12.73
N ARG A 100 -1.84 -25.43 -13.97
CA ARG A 100 -1.35 -26.57 -14.75
C ARG A 100 -0.09 -27.18 -14.13
N GLN A 101 0.83 -26.35 -13.63
CA GLN A 101 2.01 -26.82 -12.88
C GLN A 101 1.55 -27.59 -11.65
N LEU A 102 0.66 -27.02 -10.83
CA LEU A 102 0.13 -27.67 -9.63
C LEU A 102 -0.58 -29.00 -9.93
N ARG A 103 -1.29 -29.09 -11.07
CA ARG A 103 -1.98 -30.32 -11.49
C ARG A 103 -1.03 -31.36 -12.09
N GLN A 104 0.08 -30.94 -12.67
CA GLN A 104 1.14 -31.82 -13.16
C GLN A 104 2.05 -32.31 -12.03
N SER A 105 2.11 -31.59 -10.91
CA SER A 105 2.79 -31.96 -9.67
C SER A 105 2.03 -33.04 -8.86
N GLY A 106 1.51 -34.10 -9.48
CA GLY A 106 1.01 -35.25 -8.73
C GLY A 106 1.52 -36.56 -9.34
N PRO A 107 1.76 -37.66 -8.58
CA PRO A 107 1.70 -37.86 -7.13
C PRO A 107 3.09 -38.26 -6.55
N GLU A 108 3.83 -37.33 -5.96
CA GLU A 108 4.96 -37.59 -5.05
C GLU A 108 4.54 -37.22 -3.60
N ALA A 109 3.43 -37.80 -3.15
CA ALA A 109 2.72 -37.40 -1.94
C ALA A 109 3.46 -37.68 -0.60
N GLU A 110 4.64 -38.29 -0.64
CA GLU A 110 5.46 -38.50 0.57
C GLU A 110 6.60 -37.48 0.72
N ALA A 111 7.11 -36.89 -0.36
CA ALA A 111 8.09 -35.81 -0.30
C ALA A 111 7.42 -34.44 -0.03
N GLU A 112 6.23 -34.21 -0.61
CA GLU A 112 5.50 -32.94 -0.47
C GLU A 112 5.00 -32.66 0.94
N ARG A 113 4.69 -33.68 1.76
CA ARG A 113 4.34 -33.46 3.18
C ARG A 113 5.51 -32.86 3.97
N SER A 114 6.73 -33.30 3.68
CA SER A 114 7.93 -32.74 4.30
C SER A 114 8.21 -31.31 3.82
N GLU A 115 7.87 -30.96 2.58
CA GLU A 115 7.99 -29.60 2.07
C GLU A 115 6.91 -28.66 2.61
N LEU A 116 5.68 -29.17 2.81
CA LEU A 116 4.58 -28.43 3.42
C LEU A 116 4.87 -28.18 4.90
N ASP A 117 5.41 -29.16 5.62
CA ASP A 117 5.89 -28.97 6.99
C ASP A 117 7.06 -27.98 7.04
N ALA A 118 8.03 -28.07 6.11
CA ALA A 118 9.12 -27.09 6.02
C ALA A 118 8.63 -25.67 5.68
N PHE A 119 7.59 -25.55 4.83
CA PHE A 119 6.96 -24.28 4.50
C PHE A 119 6.18 -23.70 5.67
N VAL A 120 5.43 -24.53 6.40
CA VAL A 120 4.72 -24.12 7.62
C VAL A 120 5.72 -23.69 8.68
N ASP A 121 6.81 -24.44 8.87
CA ASP A 121 7.92 -24.05 9.75
C ASP A 121 8.54 -22.72 9.32
N GLN A 122 8.75 -22.51 8.02
CA GLN A 122 9.30 -21.26 7.49
C GLN A 122 8.31 -20.10 7.66
N ALA A 123 7.03 -20.31 7.41
CA ALA A 123 5.97 -19.32 7.61
C ALA A 123 5.84 -18.96 9.09
N GLN A 124 5.90 -19.95 9.98
CA GLN A 124 5.88 -19.76 11.42
C GLN A 124 7.09 -18.97 11.90
N ARG A 125 8.30 -19.27 11.40
CA ARG A 125 9.50 -18.46 11.68
C ARG A 125 9.34 -17.03 11.20
N LEU A 126 8.79 -16.82 9.99
CA LEU A 126 8.47 -15.49 9.48
C LEU A 126 7.46 -14.74 10.36
N TYR A 127 6.43 -15.42 10.86
CA TYR A 127 5.48 -14.84 11.81
C TYR A 127 6.14 -14.48 13.15
N GLN A 128 7.07 -15.31 13.63
CA GLN A 128 7.83 -15.04 14.85
C GLN A 128 8.77 -13.85 14.66
N ASP A 129 9.50 -13.77 13.54
CA ASP A 129 10.38 -12.66 13.20
C ASP A 129 9.61 -11.34 12.98
N LEU A 130 8.43 -11.41 12.37
CA LEU A 130 7.55 -10.25 12.24
C LEU A 130 7.01 -9.82 13.62
N GLY A 131 6.69 -10.78 14.48
CA GLY A 131 6.24 -10.54 15.85
C GLY A 131 7.30 -9.82 16.67
N THR A 132 8.56 -10.29 16.64
CA THR A 132 9.67 -9.65 17.35
C THR A 132 9.92 -8.23 16.83
N LEU A 133 9.90 -8.03 15.51
CA LEU A 133 10.00 -6.70 14.91
C LEU A 133 8.87 -5.76 15.38
N CYS A 134 7.65 -6.27 15.47
CA CYS A 134 6.50 -5.51 15.96
C CYS A 134 6.67 -5.11 17.43
N PHE A 135 7.15 -6.03 18.28
CA PHE A 135 7.44 -5.74 19.69
C PHE A 135 8.60 -4.76 19.84
N ASP A 136 9.67 -4.89 19.06
CA ASP A 136 10.79 -3.95 19.03
C ASP A 136 10.34 -2.56 18.57
N ALA A 137 9.43 -2.47 17.60
CA ALA A 137 8.85 -1.21 17.15
C ALA A 137 8.00 -0.56 18.26
N ILE A 138 7.20 -1.35 18.99
CA ILE A 138 6.43 -0.88 20.15
C ILE A 138 7.37 -0.46 21.29
N GLU A 139 8.42 -1.21 21.59
CA GLU A 139 9.40 -0.86 22.62
C GLU A 139 10.17 0.41 22.25
N THR A 140 10.56 0.56 20.98
CA THR A 140 11.18 1.77 20.45
C THR A 140 10.23 2.96 20.56
N LEU A 141 8.94 2.74 20.30
CA LEU A 141 7.91 3.76 20.47
C LEU A 141 7.74 4.16 21.95
N VAL A 142 7.77 3.20 22.88
CA VAL A 142 7.68 3.45 24.33
C VAL A 142 8.92 4.18 24.87
N ARG A 143 10.12 3.81 24.39
CA ARG A 143 11.38 4.46 24.78
C ARG A 143 11.57 5.85 24.17
N SER A 144 10.86 6.18 23.09
CA SER A 144 10.93 7.49 22.43
C SER A 144 9.69 8.35 22.72
N PRO A 145 9.71 9.17 23.79
CA PRO A 145 8.59 10.04 24.14
C PRO A 145 8.27 11.09 23.07
N VAL A 146 9.20 11.38 22.14
CA VAL A 146 8.99 12.29 21.01
C VAL A 146 8.12 11.64 19.93
N LEU A 147 8.33 10.35 19.63
CA LEU A 147 7.50 9.60 18.68
C LEU A 147 6.10 9.34 19.26
N LEU A 148 6.01 9.00 20.55
CA LEU A 148 4.74 8.91 21.26
C LEU A 148 3.95 10.22 21.20
N ARG A 149 4.59 11.39 21.34
CA ARG A 149 3.94 12.71 21.17
C ARG A 149 3.50 12.99 19.74
N GLY A 150 4.26 12.55 18.73
CA GLY A 150 3.85 12.63 17.33
C GLY A 150 2.64 11.73 17.04
N LEU A 151 2.64 10.51 17.58
CA LEU A 151 1.60 9.52 17.38
C LEU A 151 0.33 9.83 18.18
N THR A 152 0.43 10.38 19.39
CA THR A 152 -0.72 10.93 20.12
C THR A 152 -1.24 12.21 19.48
N ARG A 153 -0.44 12.98 18.74
CA ARG A 153 -0.93 14.10 17.91
C ARG A 153 -1.70 13.63 16.67
N ILE A 154 -1.37 12.44 16.15
CA ILE A 154 -2.08 11.78 15.06
C ILE A 154 -3.35 11.09 15.56
N ILE A 155 -3.33 10.50 16.77
CA ILE A 155 -4.46 9.77 17.38
C ILE A 155 -5.41 10.71 18.17
N GLN A 156 -4.92 11.83 18.70
CA GLN A 156 -5.71 12.85 19.41
C GLN A 156 -5.29 14.27 18.98
N PRO A 157 -5.88 14.81 17.91
CA PRO A 157 -5.73 16.22 17.59
C PRO A 157 -6.66 17.04 18.50
N GLY A 158 -6.24 17.36 19.74
CA GLY A 158 -7.09 18.19 20.61
C GLY A 158 -6.70 18.46 22.06
N ALA A 159 -5.56 18.02 22.58
CA ALA A 159 -5.18 18.37 23.96
C ALA A 159 -4.55 19.78 24.03
N PRO A 160 -5.12 20.75 24.77
CA PRO A 160 -4.56 22.08 24.92
C PRO A 160 -3.30 22.03 25.79
N LEU A 161 -2.19 22.55 25.26
CA LEU A 161 -1.02 22.94 26.04
C LEU A 161 -1.37 24.24 26.77
N GLN A 162 -1.58 24.14 28.07
CA GLN A 162 -1.76 25.30 28.93
C GLN A 162 -0.38 25.75 29.45
N GLY A 163 0.04 26.95 29.06
CA GLY A 163 1.06 27.72 29.75
C GLY A 163 2.38 27.96 29.00
N ALA A 164 2.41 28.97 28.11
CA ALA A 164 3.48 29.97 28.01
C ALA A 164 3.12 31.00 26.92
N ASP A 165 2.98 32.27 27.32
CA ASP A 165 2.67 33.45 26.48
C ASP A 165 3.88 33.94 25.63
N PRO A 166 3.67 34.83 24.63
CA PRO A 166 4.40 34.87 23.35
C PRO A 166 5.44 36.01 23.20
N PRO A 167 6.08 36.13 22.03
CA PRO A 167 5.71 37.28 21.21
C PRO A 167 5.46 36.98 19.72
N ASP A 168 4.54 37.79 19.19
CA ASP A 168 4.19 38.04 17.80
C ASP A 168 5.25 37.72 16.74
N THR A 169 4.89 36.88 15.77
CA THR A 169 4.93 37.22 14.33
C THR A 169 4.34 36.09 13.49
N ALA A 170 3.31 36.43 12.71
CA ALA A 170 2.85 35.77 11.48
C ALA A 170 2.71 34.23 11.48
N ARG A 171 1.52 33.73 11.84
CA ARG A 171 1.09 32.38 11.44
C ARG A 171 -0.41 32.32 11.17
N ASP A 172 -0.83 33.05 10.15
CA ASP A 172 -2.05 32.69 9.42
C ASP A 172 -1.78 31.47 8.52
N ALA A 173 -2.81 30.64 8.37
CA ALA A 173 -2.92 29.46 7.50
C ALA A 173 -2.31 28.12 8.00
N ALA A 174 -2.85 27.59 9.11
CA ALA A 174 -3.11 26.15 9.24
C ALA A 174 -4.21 25.90 10.29
N ALA A 175 -5.31 26.65 10.21
CA ALA A 175 -6.52 26.26 10.91
C ALA A 175 -7.05 25.01 10.20
N GLY A 176 -6.69 23.83 10.71
CA GLY A 176 -7.29 22.58 10.28
C GLY A 176 -8.80 22.71 10.45
N SER A 177 -9.52 22.86 9.34
CA SER A 177 -10.97 22.88 9.36
C SER A 177 -11.42 21.52 9.87
N THR A 178 -11.82 21.47 11.14
CA THR A 178 -12.43 20.28 11.73
C THR A 178 -13.79 20.14 11.06
N THR A 179 -13.80 19.43 9.94
CA THR A 179 -15.03 19.22 9.18
C THR A 179 -15.90 18.29 9.99
N ARG A 180 -17.05 18.79 10.45
CA ARG A 180 -18.01 17.98 11.22
C ARG A 180 -18.78 17.10 10.24
N LEU A 181 -19.03 15.87 10.66
CA LEU A 181 -19.88 14.93 9.96
C LEU A 181 -21.10 14.63 10.85
N ALA A 182 -22.29 14.88 10.32
CA ALA A 182 -23.54 14.45 10.91
C ALA A 182 -24.04 13.21 10.15
N ILE A 183 -24.58 12.22 10.86
CA ILE A 183 -25.13 11.01 10.27
C ILE A 183 -26.60 10.93 10.67
N GLU A 184 -27.48 10.91 9.67
CA GLU A 184 -28.91 10.75 9.83
C GLU A 184 -29.32 9.40 9.25
N ILE A 185 -29.99 8.58 10.08
CA ILE A 185 -30.36 7.22 9.72
C ILE A 185 -31.87 7.08 9.87
N VAL A 186 -32.54 6.73 8.77
CA VAL A 186 -33.97 6.40 8.75
C VAL A 186 -34.12 4.92 8.41
N SER A 187 -34.43 4.12 9.43
CA SER A 187 -34.54 2.67 9.31
C SER A 187 -35.54 2.12 10.34
N ARG A 188 -36.31 1.10 9.97
CA ARG A 188 -37.09 0.27 10.92
C ARG A 188 -36.26 -0.84 11.55
N HIS A 189 -35.17 -1.22 10.88
CA HIS A 189 -34.23 -2.23 11.34
C HIS A 189 -33.16 -1.59 12.22
N ARG A 190 -32.60 -2.36 13.16
CA ARG A 190 -31.42 -1.91 13.93
C ARG A 190 -30.22 -1.85 12.98
N THR A 191 -29.67 -0.66 12.78
CA THR A 191 -28.60 -0.41 11.84
C THR A 191 -27.35 0.13 12.54
N ARG A 192 -26.18 -0.35 12.12
CA ARG A 192 -24.89 0.20 12.52
C ARG A 192 -24.16 0.71 11.29
N VAL A 193 -23.67 1.95 11.34
CA VAL A 193 -22.91 2.58 10.29
C VAL A 193 -21.46 2.70 10.75
N ASP A 194 -20.51 2.26 9.92
CA ASP A 194 -19.08 2.53 10.06
C ASP A 194 -18.61 3.24 8.79
N LEU A 195 -18.09 4.45 8.93
CA LEU A 195 -17.57 5.26 7.84
C LEU A 195 -16.10 5.53 8.09
N ARG A 196 -15.25 5.12 7.15
CA ARG A 196 -13.82 5.37 7.17
C ARG A 196 -13.47 6.25 5.97
N LEU A 197 -12.88 7.40 6.25
CA LEU A 197 -12.41 8.35 5.25
C LEU A 197 -10.91 8.52 5.41
N ASP A 198 -10.23 8.74 4.30
CA ASP A 198 -8.80 9.02 4.30
C ASP A 198 -8.51 10.41 4.90
N ALA A 199 -7.30 10.54 5.46
CA ALA A 199 -6.88 11.80 6.07
C ALA A 199 -6.70 12.88 5.00
N GLY A 200 -7.38 14.02 5.17
CA GLY A 200 -7.32 15.15 4.24
C GLY A 200 -8.46 15.22 3.23
N THR A 201 -9.38 14.24 3.24
CA THR A 201 -10.56 14.25 2.36
C THR A 201 -11.46 15.47 2.64
N HIS A 202 -11.78 16.21 1.58
CA HIS A 202 -12.71 17.32 1.65
C HIS A 202 -14.16 16.81 1.66
N LEU A 203 -14.88 16.96 2.79
CA LEU A 203 -16.25 16.42 2.92
C LEU A 203 -17.32 17.12 2.06
N ARG A 204 -16.94 18.08 1.20
CA ARG A 204 -17.90 18.90 0.42
C ARG A 204 -18.48 18.18 -0.78
N ALA A 205 -17.74 17.23 -1.35
CA ALA A 205 -18.09 16.57 -2.61
C ALA A 205 -18.15 15.05 -2.44
N LEU A 206 -18.53 14.51 -1.28
CA LEU A 206 -18.58 13.05 -1.14
C LEU A 206 -19.78 12.46 -1.89
N ARG A 207 -19.54 11.32 -2.53
CA ARG A 207 -20.57 10.45 -3.09
C ARG A 207 -20.32 9.01 -2.65
N VAL A 208 -21.41 8.28 -2.48
CA VAL A 208 -21.36 6.85 -2.26
C VAL A 208 -22.22 6.20 -3.33
N HIS A 209 -21.66 5.20 -3.99
CA HIS A 209 -22.41 4.35 -4.89
C HIS A 209 -23.29 3.37 -4.10
N ALA A 210 -24.07 2.55 -4.80
CA ALA A 210 -24.90 1.56 -4.12
C ALA A 210 -24.03 0.65 -3.22
N LEU A 211 -24.50 0.36 -2.00
CA LEU A 211 -23.82 -0.60 -1.15
C LEU A 211 -24.26 -2.01 -1.52
N HIS A 212 -23.29 -2.92 -1.60
CA HIS A 212 -23.54 -4.30 -1.98
C HIS A 212 -23.37 -5.21 -0.77
N ALA A 213 -24.23 -6.22 -0.66
CA ALA A 213 -24.04 -7.29 0.31
C ALA A 213 -23.04 -8.33 -0.23
N PRO A 214 -22.43 -9.16 0.64
CA PRO A 214 -21.69 -10.33 0.23
C PRO A 214 -22.53 -11.36 -0.54
N ASP A 215 -23.83 -11.43 -0.27
CA ASP A 215 -24.76 -12.29 -1.02
C ASP A 215 -25.16 -11.60 -2.34
N PRO A 216 -24.86 -12.19 -3.51
CA PRO A 216 -25.20 -11.61 -4.80
C PRO A 216 -26.71 -11.53 -5.07
N ASN A 217 -27.54 -12.27 -4.31
CA ASN A 217 -29.00 -12.24 -4.46
C ASN A 217 -29.67 -11.11 -3.67
N ALA A 218 -28.96 -10.49 -2.72
CA ALA A 218 -29.51 -9.40 -1.94
C ALA A 218 -29.52 -8.10 -2.79
N PRO A 219 -30.63 -7.34 -2.80
CA PRO A 219 -30.71 -6.10 -3.56
C PRO A 219 -29.70 -5.08 -3.02
N PRO A 220 -29.04 -4.27 -3.86
CA PRO A 220 -28.09 -3.27 -3.39
C PRO A 220 -28.81 -2.08 -2.71
N LEU A 221 -28.17 -1.50 -1.70
CA LEU A 221 -28.71 -0.34 -0.99
C LEU A 221 -28.35 0.95 -1.74
N THR A 222 -29.33 1.56 -2.41
CA THR A 222 -29.13 2.75 -3.27
C THR A 222 -29.50 4.07 -2.59
N ALA A 223 -30.27 4.03 -1.50
CA ALA A 223 -30.80 5.21 -0.83
C ALA A 223 -29.80 5.82 0.18
N ILE A 224 -28.58 6.10 -0.28
CA ILE A 224 -27.54 6.77 0.51
C ILE A 224 -27.15 8.05 -0.20
N THR A 225 -27.23 9.17 0.51
CA THR A 225 -26.85 10.47 -0.05
C THR A 225 -26.02 11.26 0.94
N PHE A 226 -24.96 11.88 0.43
CA PHE A 226 -24.23 12.91 1.14
C PHE A 226 -24.80 14.28 0.74
N ARG A 227 -25.11 15.12 1.71
CA ARG A 227 -25.55 16.49 1.49
C ARG A 227 -24.62 17.44 2.24
N PRO A 228 -24.04 18.45 1.57
CA PRO A 228 -23.34 19.50 2.28
C PRO A 228 -24.36 20.38 3.03
N ASP A 229 -24.17 20.57 4.33
CA ASP A 229 -25.00 21.44 5.17
C ASP A 229 -24.14 22.43 5.97
N ARG A 230 -24.08 23.70 5.52
CA ARG A 230 -23.49 24.83 6.25
C ARG A 230 -22.12 24.55 6.92
N GLY A 231 -21.26 23.78 6.24
CA GLY A 231 -19.91 23.43 6.74
C GLY A 231 -19.82 22.10 7.50
N THR A 232 -20.94 21.40 7.65
CA THR A 232 -21.04 20.00 8.10
C THR A 232 -21.43 19.14 6.90
N ALA A 233 -20.85 17.97 6.75
CA ALA A 233 -21.36 16.98 5.80
C ALA A 233 -22.44 16.14 6.48
N LEU A 234 -23.61 16.02 5.85
CA LEU A 234 -24.71 15.18 6.32
C LEU A 234 -24.75 13.91 5.50
N LEU A 235 -24.49 12.77 6.14
CA LEU A 235 -24.72 11.44 5.56
C LEU A 235 -26.15 11.01 5.89
N ALA A 236 -27.03 11.04 4.89
CA ALA A 236 -28.40 10.56 5.00
C ALA A 236 -28.48 9.12 4.48
N VAL A 237 -28.78 8.18 5.38
CA VAL A 237 -28.95 6.76 5.08
C VAL A 237 -30.41 6.39 5.27
N SER A 238 -31.07 5.94 4.20
CA SER A 238 -32.41 5.38 4.27
C SER A 238 -32.34 3.88 3.95
N VAL A 239 -32.81 3.05 4.89
CA VAL A 239 -32.85 1.60 4.70
C VAL A 239 -34.29 1.18 4.41
N PRO A 240 -34.59 0.66 3.21
CA PRO A 240 -35.92 0.16 2.88
C PRO A 240 -36.31 -1.03 3.77
N ASP A 241 -37.59 -1.12 4.15
CA ASP A 241 -38.14 -2.24 4.91
C ASP A 241 -37.87 -3.64 4.30
N PRO A 242 -37.99 -3.85 2.96
CA PRO A 242 -37.73 -5.17 2.36
C PRO A 242 -36.24 -5.53 2.24
N GLN A 243 -35.34 -4.68 2.73
CA GLN A 243 -33.91 -4.93 2.69
C GLN A 243 -33.54 -6.08 3.64
N PRO A 244 -32.92 -7.17 3.15
CA PRO A 244 -32.56 -8.28 4.02
C PRO A 244 -31.45 -7.86 5.00
N ALA A 245 -31.47 -8.50 6.17
CA ALA A 245 -30.41 -8.35 7.16
C ALA A 245 -29.07 -8.81 6.60
N GLY A 246 -28.00 -8.10 6.93
CA GLY A 246 -26.69 -8.38 6.39
C GLY A 246 -25.71 -7.22 6.53
N LEU A 247 -24.48 -7.49 6.12
CA LEU A 247 -23.44 -6.49 5.96
C LEU A 247 -23.50 -5.94 4.54
N TYR A 248 -23.48 -4.62 4.39
CA TYR A 248 -23.44 -3.93 3.11
C TYR A 248 -22.21 -3.04 3.10
N SER A 249 -21.42 -3.11 2.04
CA SER A 249 -20.20 -2.29 1.91
C SER A 249 -20.16 -1.59 0.56
N GLY A 250 -19.45 -0.47 0.53
CA GLY A 250 -19.25 0.31 -0.67
C GLY A 250 -18.15 1.34 -0.49
N VAL A 251 -17.69 1.86 -1.63
CA VAL A 251 -16.62 2.85 -1.69
C VAL A 251 -17.23 4.25 -1.65
N VAL A 252 -16.62 5.12 -0.86
CA VAL A 252 -16.88 6.55 -0.87
C VAL A 252 -15.93 7.16 -1.89
N VAL A 253 -16.48 7.91 -2.84
CA VAL A 253 -15.71 8.60 -3.87
C VAL A 253 -15.87 10.10 -3.72
N ASP A 254 -14.87 10.86 -4.14
CA ASP A 254 -15.03 12.28 -4.40
C ASP A 254 -15.87 12.47 -5.68
N ALA A 255 -16.87 13.35 -5.63
CA ALA A 255 -17.83 13.56 -6.70
C ALA A 255 -17.26 14.37 -7.87
N GLU A 256 -16.17 15.12 -7.65
CA GLU A 256 -15.50 15.90 -8.68
C GLU A 256 -14.46 15.02 -9.41
N SER A 257 -13.62 14.30 -8.67
CA SER A 257 -12.55 13.48 -9.26
C SER A 257 -12.93 12.02 -9.53
N ASN A 258 -14.01 11.51 -8.94
CA ASN A 258 -14.34 10.07 -8.86
C ASN A 258 -13.24 9.20 -8.23
N GLU A 259 -12.30 9.79 -7.50
CA GLU A 259 -11.29 9.01 -6.79
C GLU A 259 -11.85 8.40 -5.50
N PRO A 260 -11.45 7.17 -5.15
CA PRO A 260 -11.84 6.55 -3.89
C PRO A 260 -11.17 7.28 -2.73
N VAL A 261 -11.99 7.74 -1.77
CA VAL A 261 -11.54 8.51 -0.59
C VAL A 261 -11.89 7.83 0.73
N GLY A 262 -12.50 6.65 0.68
CA GLY A 262 -12.90 5.91 1.85
C GLY A 262 -13.85 4.75 1.59
N THR A 263 -14.34 4.17 2.67
CA THR A 263 -15.27 3.03 2.66
C THR A 263 -16.42 3.27 3.64
N LEU A 264 -17.63 2.92 3.21
CA LEU A 264 -18.83 2.93 4.02
C LEU A 264 -19.31 1.49 4.22
N THR A 265 -19.50 1.12 5.48
CA THR A 265 -20.03 -0.18 5.87
C THR A 265 -21.30 0.00 6.69
N LEU A 266 -22.37 -0.67 6.28
CA LEU A 266 -23.67 -0.66 6.94
C LEU A 266 -24.02 -2.08 7.35
N LEU A 267 -24.24 -2.31 8.64
CA LEU A 267 -24.76 -3.58 9.16
C LEU A 267 -26.24 -3.40 9.49
N ILE A 268 -27.09 -4.19 8.85
CA ILE A 268 -28.53 -4.27 9.13
C ILE A 268 -28.75 -5.53 9.95
N ALA A 269 -29.15 -5.38 11.22
CA ALA A 269 -29.54 -6.51 12.04
C ALA A 269 -30.92 -7.02 11.62
N GLY A 270 -31.11 -8.34 11.64
CA GLY A 270 -32.43 -8.94 11.45
C GLY A 270 -33.42 -8.36 12.44
N SER A 271 -34.62 -8.03 11.95
CA SER A 271 -35.75 -7.79 12.83
C SER A 271 -35.89 -9.03 13.71
N ALA A 272 -35.63 -8.90 15.01
CA ALA A 272 -36.01 -9.93 15.96
C ALA A 272 -37.53 -10.08 15.82
N GLU A 273 -37.95 -11.21 15.23
CA GLU A 273 -39.36 -11.57 15.14
C GLU A 273 -39.92 -11.57 16.58
N PRO A 274 -40.94 -10.75 16.89
CA PRO A 274 -41.48 -10.64 18.24
C PRO A 274 -42.24 -11.89 18.68
#